data_AF-A0A6A0IFB4-F1
#
_entry.id   AF-A0A6A0IFB4-F1
#
_cell.length_a   1.000
_cell.length_b   1.000
_cell.length_c   1.000
_cell.angle_alpha   90.00
_cell.angle_beta   90.00
_cell.angle_gamma   90.00
#
_symmetry.space_group_name_H-M   'P 1'
#
loop_
_entity.id
_entity.type
_entity.pdbx_description
1 polymer ?
#
loop_
_entity_poly.entity_id
_entity_poly.type
_entity_poly.pdbx_seq_one_letter_code
_entity_poly.pdbx_strand_id
1 'polypeptide(L)'
;MNRYRISRPAAGVLAAAGVLVALAVFLPVRLLSRDAGTAQAAAPPPPAAQVSAPKALDPAALSFPCWACKEAESWPLRFRTDLDLLAPLGAGTANAGAFFGAFALQGGPRTEEGKAAMKRAVDRPGVGKILPPDDPLLLEAEPWCDQATLELYPEVFAIEGFETRITNLSLALTMARSWIARGQDAQSLDAALADFRRVVRLGRLLRQEDVVLINDLVGLACIRIGAEAIYDRARAAGKTDLALAASVVASEAAPQRLLTASRITAIEVGPYLKRSAAGGPAFDLPEGYVETIRTTALTAPDRRFRGEATLTLWVMARAAGEADRARATETIREVAAGKDPSMATLARWCLDHPADDKAVEAVAAPVPK
;
A
#
# COMPACT_ATOMS: atom_id res chain seq x y z
N MET A 1 -15.63 25.52 -33.91
CA MET A 1 -15.06 24.26 -33.41
C MET A 1 -14.61 24.46 -31.97
N ASN A 2 -15.45 24.06 -31.01
CA ASN A 2 -15.20 24.21 -29.58
C ASN A 2 -14.15 23.21 -29.10
N ARG A 3 -13.04 23.72 -28.55
CA ARG A 3 -12.04 22.91 -27.85
C ARG A 3 -12.57 22.58 -26.46
N TYR A 4 -13.01 21.35 -26.23
CA TYR A 4 -13.22 20.82 -24.88
C TYR A 4 -11.86 20.74 -24.17
N ARG A 5 -11.54 21.75 -23.36
CA ARG A 5 -10.55 21.61 -22.28
C ARG A 5 -11.23 20.78 -21.20
N ILE A 6 -10.90 19.49 -21.11
CA ILE A 6 -11.18 18.69 -19.92
C ILE A 6 -10.33 19.28 -18.79
N SER A 7 -10.92 20.16 -17.98
CA SER A 7 -10.32 20.59 -16.73
C SER A 7 -10.20 19.36 -15.82
N ARG A 8 -8.98 18.98 -15.45
CA ARG A 8 -8.74 17.96 -14.42
C ARG A 8 -9.48 18.39 -13.14
N PRO A 9 -10.45 17.64 -12.60
CA PRO A 9 -11.11 18.04 -11.38
C PRO A 9 -10.12 17.87 -10.22
N ALA A 10 -9.70 19.00 -9.63
CA ALA A 10 -8.89 19.06 -8.41
C ALA A 10 -9.51 18.27 -7.23
N ALA A 11 -10.79 17.92 -7.31
CA ALA A 11 -11.51 17.08 -6.36
C ALA A 11 -10.94 15.66 -6.21
N GLY A 12 -10.39 15.06 -7.28
CA GLY A 12 -9.79 13.72 -7.22
C GLY A 12 -8.45 13.67 -6.46
N VAL A 13 -7.76 14.81 -6.36
CA VAL A 13 -6.49 15.01 -5.64
C VAL A 13 -6.75 15.32 -4.17
N LEU A 14 -7.81 16.08 -3.84
CA LEU A 14 -8.18 16.36 -2.45
C LEU A 14 -8.71 15.13 -1.70
N ALA A 15 -9.47 14.27 -2.38
CA ALA A 15 -9.84 12.97 -1.82
C ALA A 15 -8.63 12.00 -1.73
N ALA A 16 -7.53 12.27 -2.45
CA ALA A 16 -6.32 11.42 -2.49
C ALA A 16 -5.38 11.70 -1.33
N ALA A 17 -5.38 12.94 -0.84
CA ALA A 17 -4.74 13.28 0.41
C ALA A 17 -5.46 12.57 1.57
N GLY A 18 -6.79 12.67 1.68
CA GLY A 18 -7.55 12.16 2.83
C GLY A 18 -7.31 10.69 3.24
N VAL A 19 -7.13 9.77 2.29
CA VAL A 19 -6.94 8.33 2.59
C VAL A 19 -5.49 7.96 2.91
N LEU A 20 -4.50 8.57 2.22
CA LEU A 20 -3.08 8.42 2.57
C LEU A 20 -2.77 9.08 3.92
N VAL A 21 -3.47 10.17 4.19
CA VAL A 21 -3.42 10.94 5.43
C VAL A 21 -4.08 10.04 6.49
N ALA A 22 -5.30 9.50 6.34
CA ALA A 22 -5.94 8.66 7.37
C ALA A 22 -5.09 7.43 7.79
N LEU A 23 -4.33 6.83 6.88
CA LEU A 23 -3.39 5.75 7.22
C LEU A 23 -2.07 6.23 7.83
N ALA A 24 -1.76 7.52 7.70
CA ALA A 24 -0.69 8.18 8.45
C ALA A 24 -1.07 8.43 9.93
N VAL A 25 -2.32 8.19 10.37
CA VAL A 25 -2.70 8.24 11.80
C VAL A 25 -2.04 7.11 12.61
N PHE A 26 -1.81 5.95 11.99
CA PHE A 26 -1.10 4.83 12.62
C PHE A 26 0.41 5.03 12.65
N LEU A 27 0.97 5.99 11.91
CA LEU A 27 2.42 6.26 11.89
C LEU A 27 2.93 6.91 13.20
N PRO A 28 2.38 8.01 13.72
CA PRO A 28 2.90 8.71 14.90
C PRO A 28 2.95 7.87 16.17
N VAL A 29 2.01 6.95 16.34
CA VAL A 29 1.93 6.10 17.53
C VAL A 29 2.95 4.97 17.43
N ARG A 30 3.20 4.44 16.21
CA ARG A 30 4.34 3.54 15.93
C ARG A 30 5.68 4.22 16.22
N LEU A 31 5.75 5.55 16.13
CA LEU A 31 6.99 6.30 16.33
C LEU A 31 7.38 6.47 17.81
N LEU A 32 6.47 6.28 18.76
CA LEU A 32 6.68 6.63 20.18
C LEU A 32 7.09 5.45 21.08
N SER A 33 7.08 4.21 20.56
CA SER A 33 7.07 3.00 21.41
C SER A 33 8.36 2.16 21.44
N ARG A 34 9.51 2.54 20.83
CA ARG A 34 10.69 1.65 20.91
C ARG A 34 12.09 2.24 20.79
N ASP A 35 12.97 1.64 21.60
CA ASP A 35 14.43 1.69 21.51
C ASP A 35 14.96 0.90 20.30
N ALA A 36 16.07 1.38 19.73
CA ALA A 36 16.68 0.86 18.52
C ALA A 36 17.23 -0.58 18.70
N GLY A 37 16.53 -1.56 18.10
CA GLY A 37 17.07 -2.90 17.88
C GLY A 37 18.22 -2.91 16.87
N THR A 38 19.12 -3.89 17.01
CA THR A 38 20.40 -4.00 16.31
C THR A 38 20.30 -3.89 14.78
N ALA A 39 21.17 -3.04 14.22
CA ALA A 39 21.30 -2.81 12.78
C ALA A 39 21.72 -4.10 12.06
N GLN A 40 20.89 -4.55 11.11
CA GLN A 40 21.26 -5.62 10.19
C GLN A 40 22.11 -5.03 9.05
N ALA A 41 23.26 -5.63 8.73
CA ALA A 41 24.15 -5.12 7.68
C ALA A 41 23.39 -4.94 6.36
N ALA A 42 23.78 -3.92 5.57
CA ALA A 42 23.20 -3.67 4.25
C ALA A 42 23.28 -4.94 3.39
N ALA A 43 22.15 -5.40 2.86
CA ALA A 43 22.13 -6.52 1.94
C ALA A 43 22.91 -6.13 0.67
N PRO A 44 23.79 -7.00 0.13
CA PRO A 44 24.43 -6.75 -1.15
C PRO A 44 23.35 -6.60 -2.25
N PRO A 45 23.61 -5.81 -3.31
CA PRO A 45 22.69 -5.66 -4.43
C PRO A 45 22.36 -7.04 -5.02
N PRO A 46 21.11 -7.26 -5.49
CA PRO A 46 20.69 -8.56 -5.95
C PRO A 46 21.34 -8.79 -7.32
N PRO A 47 21.50 -10.06 -7.73
CA PRO A 47 21.79 -10.36 -9.12
C PRO A 47 20.74 -9.69 -10.02
N ALA A 48 21.20 -9.11 -11.13
CA ALA A 48 20.29 -8.54 -12.11
C ALA A 48 19.32 -9.63 -12.60
N ALA A 49 18.02 -9.36 -12.48
CA ALA A 49 16.99 -10.25 -12.96
C ALA A 49 16.75 -10.04 -14.45
N GLN A 50 16.54 -11.12 -15.19
CA GLN A 50 16.02 -11.02 -16.55
C GLN A 50 14.53 -10.68 -16.48
N VAL A 51 14.12 -9.62 -17.19
CA VAL A 51 12.71 -9.26 -17.36
C VAL A 51 12.28 -9.59 -18.78
N SER A 52 11.24 -10.41 -18.92
CA SER A 52 10.68 -10.75 -20.22
C SER A 52 10.06 -9.52 -20.91
N ALA A 53 9.92 -9.57 -22.23
CA ALA A 53 9.11 -8.59 -22.94
C ALA A 53 7.63 -8.70 -22.49
N PRO A 54 6.86 -7.60 -22.47
CA PRO A 54 5.45 -7.67 -22.18
C PRO A 54 4.68 -8.58 -23.14
N LYS A 55 3.59 -9.16 -22.66
CA LYS A 55 2.71 -9.99 -23.48
C LYS A 55 2.12 -9.15 -24.62
N ALA A 56 2.00 -9.76 -25.79
CA ALA A 56 1.28 -9.15 -26.90
C ALA A 56 -0.18 -8.93 -26.51
N LEU A 57 -0.73 -7.76 -26.83
CA LEU A 57 -2.13 -7.49 -26.62
C LEU A 57 -2.96 -8.19 -27.70
N ASP A 58 -3.94 -8.98 -27.28
CA ASP A 58 -5.07 -9.38 -28.11
C ASP A 58 -6.30 -8.54 -27.67
N PRO A 59 -6.71 -7.52 -28.45
CA PRO A 59 -7.86 -6.69 -28.11
C PRO A 59 -9.17 -7.47 -27.98
N ALA A 60 -9.31 -8.59 -28.69
CA ALA A 60 -10.53 -9.40 -28.65
C ALA A 60 -10.63 -10.23 -27.36
N ALA A 61 -9.48 -10.57 -26.75
CA ALA A 61 -9.39 -11.27 -25.48
C ALA A 61 -9.35 -10.31 -24.26
N LEU A 62 -9.28 -9.00 -24.48
CA LEU A 62 -9.20 -8.01 -23.40
C LEU A 62 -10.54 -7.91 -22.65
N SER A 63 -10.53 -8.28 -21.37
CA SER A 63 -11.70 -8.18 -20.49
C SER A 63 -11.66 -6.88 -19.67
N PHE A 64 -12.81 -6.23 -19.52
CA PHE A 64 -12.97 -5.04 -18.71
C PHE A 64 -13.64 -5.42 -17.39
N PRO A 65 -12.96 -5.29 -16.24
CA PRO A 65 -13.57 -5.62 -14.96
C PRO A 65 -14.70 -4.62 -14.63
N CYS A 66 -15.90 -5.15 -14.42
CA CYS A 66 -17.04 -4.35 -13.97
C CYS A 66 -16.96 -4.12 -12.46
N TRP A 67 -16.19 -3.12 -12.04
CA TRP A 67 -16.05 -2.75 -10.63
C TRP A 67 -17.34 -2.18 -9.99
N ALA A 68 -18.34 -1.85 -10.80
CA ALA A 68 -19.66 -1.40 -10.34
C ALA A 68 -20.69 -2.56 -10.21
N CYS A 69 -20.34 -3.76 -10.69
CA CYS A 69 -21.21 -4.92 -10.59
C CYS A 69 -21.19 -5.48 -9.17
N LYS A 70 -22.30 -6.08 -8.73
CA LYS A 70 -22.47 -6.55 -7.34
C LYS A 70 -21.41 -7.58 -6.94
N GLU A 71 -20.96 -8.39 -7.89
CA GLU A 71 -19.92 -9.40 -7.68
C GLU A 71 -18.61 -8.78 -7.17
N ALA A 72 -18.30 -7.54 -7.59
CA ALA A 72 -17.08 -6.84 -7.22
C ALA A 72 -16.97 -6.57 -5.71
N GLU A 73 -18.09 -6.54 -4.99
CA GLU A 73 -18.10 -6.37 -3.52
C GLU A 73 -17.32 -7.49 -2.82
N SER A 74 -17.39 -8.71 -3.37
CA SER A 74 -16.73 -9.91 -2.81
C SER A 74 -15.33 -10.18 -3.36
N TRP A 75 -14.89 -9.43 -4.39
CA TRP A 75 -13.59 -9.67 -5.01
C TRP A 75 -12.42 -9.28 -4.08
N PRO A 76 -11.30 -10.00 -4.13
CA PRO A 76 -10.03 -9.49 -3.62
C PRO A 76 -9.69 -8.16 -4.31
N LEU A 77 -9.21 -7.18 -3.55
CA LEU A 77 -8.83 -5.88 -4.13
C LEU A 77 -7.46 -5.96 -4.79
N ARG A 78 -7.45 -6.45 -6.03
CA ARG A 78 -6.28 -6.64 -6.88
C ARG A 78 -6.62 -6.29 -8.33
N PHE A 79 -5.61 -5.98 -9.14
CA PHE A 79 -5.79 -5.78 -10.58
C PHE A 79 -6.36 -7.04 -11.22
N ARG A 80 -7.40 -6.86 -12.04
CA ARG A 80 -8.04 -7.93 -12.80
C ARG A 80 -7.44 -8.04 -14.21
N THR A 81 -6.97 -6.92 -14.76
CA THR A 81 -6.18 -6.92 -15.98
C THR A 81 -4.81 -7.52 -15.73
N ASP A 82 -4.36 -8.36 -16.67
CA ASP A 82 -3.02 -8.93 -16.64
C ASP A 82 -1.96 -7.84 -16.79
N LEU A 83 -1.23 -7.58 -15.69
CA LEU A 83 -0.19 -6.55 -15.67
C LEU A 83 1.05 -6.94 -16.48
N ASP A 84 1.20 -8.20 -16.91
CA ASP A 84 2.24 -8.62 -17.85
C ASP A 84 2.04 -8.02 -19.25
N LEU A 85 0.85 -7.50 -19.57
CA LEU A 85 0.61 -6.70 -20.78
C LEU A 85 1.44 -5.40 -20.79
N LEU A 86 1.77 -4.86 -19.61
CA LEU A 86 2.57 -3.64 -19.51
C LEU A 86 3.99 -3.93 -19.03
N ALA A 87 4.11 -4.66 -17.92
CA ALA A 87 5.34 -4.74 -17.16
C ALA A 87 5.40 -6.09 -16.42
N PRO A 88 5.79 -7.19 -17.09
CA PRO A 88 6.03 -8.47 -16.43
C PRO A 88 7.05 -8.31 -15.30
N LEU A 89 6.90 -9.08 -14.24
CA LEU A 89 7.96 -9.22 -13.22
C LEU A 89 9.14 -9.99 -13.82
N GLY A 90 10.34 -9.79 -13.28
CA GLY A 90 11.49 -10.55 -13.74
C GLY A 90 11.56 -11.94 -13.15
N ALA A 91 12.55 -12.71 -13.60
CA ALA A 91 12.80 -14.09 -13.17
C ALA A 91 13.77 -14.19 -11.97
N GLY A 92 14.18 -13.06 -11.40
CA GLY A 92 15.11 -13.04 -10.29
C GLY A 92 14.45 -13.51 -8.98
N THR A 93 15.17 -14.33 -8.23
CA THR A 93 14.69 -14.98 -7.00
C THR A 93 14.99 -14.19 -5.73
N ALA A 94 15.64 -13.02 -5.84
CA ALA A 94 15.91 -12.20 -4.68
C ALA A 94 14.61 -11.57 -4.15
N ASN A 95 14.43 -11.58 -2.84
CA ASN A 95 13.32 -10.90 -2.19
C ASN A 95 13.61 -9.39 -2.11
N ALA A 96 12.92 -8.58 -2.92
CA ALA A 96 13.07 -7.11 -2.91
C ALA A 96 12.66 -6.46 -1.58
N GLY A 97 11.97 -7.19 -0.70
CA GLY A 97 11.66 -6.78 0.67
C GLY A 97 12.92 -6.49 1.48
N ALA A 98 14.04 -7.18 1.21
CA ALA A 98 15.31 -6.93 1.88
C ALA A 98 15.82 -5.49 1.65
N PHE A 99 15.68 -4.97 0.43
CA PHE A 99 16.09 -3.60 0.10
C PHE A 99 15.15 -2.57 0.72
N PHE A 100 13.84 -2.67 0.43
CA PHE A 100 12.88 -1.67 0.92
C PHE A 100 12.73 -1.72 2.44
N GLY A 101 12.87 -2.91 3.04
CA GLY A 101 12.92 -3.14 4.47
C GLY A 101 14.07 -2.41 5.18
N ALA A 102 15.23 -2.33 4.53
CA ALA A 102 16.40 -1.64 5.10
C ALA A 102 16.14 -0.15 5.38
N PHE A 103 15.20 0.47 4.65
CA PHE A 103 14.81 1.86 4.79
C PHE A 103 13.63 2.09 5.75
N ALA A 104 13.29 1.14 6.63
CA ALA A 104 12.25 1.35 7.64
C ALA A 104 12.42 2.71 8.33
N LEU A 105 11.32 3.43 8.61
CA LEU A 105 11.41 4.79 9.18
C LEU A 105 12.08 4.80 10.56
N GLN A 106 12.04 3.69 11.28
CA GLN A 106 12.67 3.50 12.58
C GLN A 106 13.45 2.18 12.63
N GLY A 107 14.66 2.23 13.18
CA GLY A 107 15.51 1.06 13.38
C GLY A 107 15.92 0.34 12.09
N GLY A 108 15.71 0.95 10.92
CA GLY A 108 16.19 0.42 9.65
C GLY A 108 17.69 0.69 9.50
N PRO A 109 18.49 -0.27 9.02
CA PRO A 109 19.93 -0.07 8.87
C PRO A 109 20.30 1.02 7.86
N ARG A 110 19.36 1.41 6.97
CA ARG A 110 19.53 2.47 5.98
C ARG A 110 18.57 3.65 6.21
N THR A 111 18.01 3.80 7.42
CA THR A 111 17.10 4.91 7.75
C THR A 111 17.72 6.27 7.46
N GLU A 112 18.97 6.51 7.88
CA GLU A 112 19.64 7.80 7.68
C GLU A 112 19.98 8.07 6.21
N GLU A 113 20.33 7.05 5.45
CA GLU A 113 20.52 7.16 4.01
C GLU A 113 19.23 7.52 3.30
N GLY A 114 18.10 6.89 3.68
CA GLY A 114 16.77 7.25 3.17
C GLY A 114 16.40 8.69 3.49
N LYS A 115 16.67 9.17 4.72
CA LYS A 115 16.48 10.58 5.08
C LYS A 115 17.36 11.51 4.25
N ALA A 116 18.63 11.15 4.03
CA ALA A 116 19.55 11.92 3.21
C ALA A 116 19.08 11.99 1.74
N ALA A 117 18.57 10.89 1.18
CA ALA A 117 17.99 10.87 -0.16
C ALA A 117 16.78 11.80 -0.26
N MET A 118 15.87 11.77 0.72
CA MET A 118 14.72 12.68 0.74
C MET A 118 15.12 14.16 0.85
N LYS A 119 16.26 14.50 1.45
CA LYS A 119 16.81 15.87 1.47
C LYS A 119 17.38 16.31 0.12
N ARG A 120 17.92 15.38 -0.68
CA ARG A 120 18.39 15.64 -2.05
C ARG A 120 17.24 15.79 -3.06
N ALA A 121 16.04 15.32 -2.71
CA ALA A 121 14.91 15.32 -3.62
C ALA A 121 14.45 16.75 -3.97
N VAL A 122 14.29 17.01 -5.27
CA VAL A 122 13.86 18.29 -5.83
C VAL A 122 12.42 18.20 -6.32
N ASP A 123 11.69 19.32 -6.30
CA ASP A 123 10.34 19.36 -6.85
C ASP A 123 10.37 19.47 -8.38
N ARG A 124 9.68 18.55 -9.05
CA ARG A 124 9.41 18.61 -10.49
C ARG A 124 7.94 18.96 -10.74
N PRO A 125 7.64 20.06 -11.46
CA PRO A 125 6.28 20.46 -11.78
C PRO A 125 5.47 19.32 -12.41
N GLY A 126 4.28 19.05 -11.86
CA GLY A 126 3.39 17.99 -12.34
C GLY A 126 3.75 16.55 -11.96
N VAL A 127 4.92 16.32 -11.33
CA VAL A 127 5.37 14.99 -10.88
C VAL A 127 5.52 14.94 -9.35
N GLY A 128 6.04 16.00 -8.73
CA GLY A 128 6.32 16.09 -7.29
C GLY A 128 7.82 15.92 -6.98
N LYS A 129 8.14 15.52 -5.74
CA LYS A 129 9.52 15.25 -5.31
C LYS A 129 10.14 14.09 -6.09
N ILE A 130 11.33 14.32 -6.64
CA ILE A 130 12.14 13.33 -7.35
C ILE A 130 13.61 13.41 -6.92
N LEU A 131 14.32 12.30 -7.02
CA LEU A 131 15.77 12.25 -6.98
C LEU A 131 16.35 12.63 -8.35
N PRO A 132 17.59 13.14 -8.41
CA PRO A 132 18.34 13.26 -9.65
C PRO A 132 18.38 11.92 -10.42
N PRO A 133 18.39 11.95 -11.77
CA PRO A 133 18.31 10.74 -12.61
C PRO A 133 19.49 9.78 -12.44
N ASP A 134 20.63 10.30 -11.97
CA ASP A 134 21.89 9.62 -11.68
C ASP A 134 22.13 9.42 -10.17
N ASP A 135 21.11 9.64 -9.32
CA ASP A 135 21.24 9.42 -7.88
C ASP A 135 21.63 7.94 -7.62
N PRO A 136 22.73 7.67 -6.87
CA PRO A 136 23.21 6.31 -6.67
C PRO A 136 22.16 5.37 -6.08
N LEU A 137 21.31 5.88 -5.19
CA LEU A 137 20.27 5.08 -4.55
C LEU A 137 19.13 4.73 -5.53
N LEU A 138 18.85 5.62 -6.48
CA LEU A 138 17.89 5.36 -7.54
C LEU A 138 18.38 4.23 -8.46
N LEU A 139 19.66 4.26 -8.84
CA LEU A 139 20.29 3.25 -9.69
C LEU A 139 20.39 1.89 -8.98
N GLU A 140 20.74 1.89 -7.69
CA GLU A 140 20.80 0.67 -6.87
C GLU A 140 19.42 -0.01 -6.75
N ALA A 141 18.34 0.76 -6.66
CA ALA A 141 16.98 0.25 -6.54
C ALA A 141 16.45 -0.44 -7.82
N GLU A 142 17.05 -0.17 -8.98
CA GLU A 142 16.57 -0.69 -10.26
C GLU A 142 16.52 -2.23 -10.33
N PRO A 143 17.62 -2.97 -10.09
CA PRO A 143 17.61 -4.42 -10.14
C PRO A 143 16.69 -5.05 -9.08
N TRP A 144 16.44 -4.38 -7.95
CA TRP A 144 15.46 -4.83 -6.95
C TRP A 144 14.02 -4.77 -7.46
N CYS A 145 13.68 -3.73 -8.24
CA CYS A 145 12.34 -3.60 -8.84
C CYS A 145 12.10 -4.55 -10.01
N ASP A 146 13.17 -5.16 -10.52
CA ASP A 146 13.13 -6.09 -11.64
C ASP A 146 13.05 -7.56 -11.17
N GLN A 147 13.00 -7.83 -9.86
CA GLN A 147 12.87 -9.18 -9.29
C GLN A 147 11.44 -9.74 -9.43
N ALA A 148 11.27 -11.03 -9.11
CA ALA A 148 9.98 -11.72 -9.11
C ALA A 148 9.14 -11.45 -7.85
N THR A 149 9.79 -11.13 -6.73
CA THR A 149 9.18 -11.24 -5.40
C THR A 149 9.56 -10.07 -4.50
N LEU A 150 8.60 -9.59 -3.70
CA LEU A 150 8.82 -8.72 -2.55
C LEU A 150 7.97 -9.22 -1.39
N GLU A 151 8.60 -9.91 -0.44
CA GLU A 151 7.99 -10.33 0.82
C GLU A 151 8.57 -9.57 2.01
N LEU A 152 7.71 -8.87 2.77
CA LEU A 152 8.14 -8.12 3.94
C LEU A 152 7.87 -8.87 5.25
N TYR A 153 6.83 -9.68 5.32
CA TYR A 153 6.40 -10.33 6.56
C TYR A 153 6.20 -11.83 6.33
N PRO A 154 6.53 -12.68 7.31
CA PRO A 154 7.32 -12.37 8.50
C PRO A 154 8.84 -12.28 8.21
N GLU A 155 9.26 -12.50 6.96
CA GLU A 155 10.68 -12.73 6.62
C GLU A 155 11.60 -11.54 6.90
N VAL A 156 11.18 -10.31 6.59
CA VAL A 156 11.99 -9.10 6.78
C VAL A 156 11.63 -8.40 8.09
N PHE A 157 10.34 -8.34 8.40
CA PHE A 157 9.80 -7.80 9.64
C PHE A 157 8.93 -8.84 10.33
N ALA A 158 9.14 -9.00 11.63
CA ALA A 158 8.19 -9.73 12.47
C ALA A 158 6.83 -9.02 12.48
N ILE A 159 5.76 -9.79 12.60
CA ILE A 159 4.41 -9.28 12.85
C ILE A 159 4.32 -9.00 14.36
N GLU A 160 4.26 -7.72 14.73
CA GLU A 160 4.24 -7.24 16.12
C GLU A 160 3.01 -6.35 16.36
N GLY A 161 1.87 -6.74 15.80
CA GLY A 161 0.62 -6.00 15.93
C GLY A 161 0.74 -4.54 15.50
N PHE A 162 0.40 -3.63 16.42
CA PHE A 162 0.47 -2.19 16.16
C PHE A 162 1.91 -1.73 15.86
N GLU A 163 2.91 -2.36 16.46
CA GLU A 163 4.34 -2.07 16.34
C GLU A 163 4.99 -2.71 15.10
N THR A 164 4.20 -3.38 14.26
CA THR A 164 4.69 -3.97 13.02
C THR A 164 5.38 -2.91 12.15
N ARG A 165 6.69 -3.09 11.95
CA ARG A 165 7.53 -2.15 11.19
C ARG A 165 7.05 -2.04 9.75
N ILE A 166 7.15 -0.84 9.20
CA ILE A 166 6.84 -0.54 7.81
C ILE A 166 8.05 0.09 7.10
N THR A 167 8.17 -0.22 5.81
CA THR A 167 9.15 0.41 4.92
C THR A 167 8.88 1.90 4.78
N ASN A 168 9.90 2.71 4.50
CA ASN A 168 9.71 4.11 4.12
C ASN A 168 9.08 4.22 2.72
N LEU A 169 7.75 4.22 2.68
CA LEU A 169 6.99 4.26 1.44
C LEU A 169 7.09 5.61 0.71
N SER A 170 7.41 6.69 1.43
CA SER A 170 7.69 7.99 0.81
C SER A 170 8.93 7.93 -0.07
N LEU A 171 9.96 7.18 0.34
CA LEU A 171 11.14 6.93 -0.47
C LEU A 171 10.80 6.10 -1.71
N ALA A 172 10.05 5.01 -1.56
CA ALA A 172 9.62 4.17 -2.68
C ALA A 172 8.79 4.98 -3.71
N LEU A 173 7.86 5.83 -3.25
CA LEU A 173 7.08 6.71 -4.11
C LEU A 173 7.95 7.78 -4.79
N THR A 174 8.99 8.27 -4.11
CA THR A 174 9.95 9.23 -4.69
C THR A 174 10.79 8.58 -5.77
N MET A 175 11.28 7.35 -5.57
CA MET A 175 11.96 6.57 -6.61
C MET A 175 11.05 6.34 -7.83
N ALA A 176 9.80 5.93 -7.59
CA ALA A 176 8.80 5.78 -8.64
C ALA A 176 8.64 7.06 -9.48
N ARG A 177 8.43 8.20 -8.82
CA ARG A 177 8.34 9.51 -9.50
C ARG A 177 9.62 9.89 -10.24
N SER A 178 10.78 9.51 -9.72
CA SER A 178 12.08 9.78 -10.35
C SER A 178 12.24 9.00 -11.65
N TRP A 179 11.83 7.73 -11.69
CA TRP A 179 11.77 6.97 -12.93
C TRP A 179 10.74 7.53 -13.92
N ILE A 180 9.56 7.97 -13.45
CA ILE A 180 8.61 8.68 -14.34
C ILE A 180 9.26 9.94 -14.94
N ALA A 181 9.93 10.75 -14.13
CA ALA A 181 10.60 11.96 -14.60
C ALA A 181 11.70 11.65 -15.63
N ARG A 182 12.55 10.67 -15.33
CA ARG A 182 13.63 10.25 -16.23
C ARG A 182 13.10 9.67 -17.54
N GLY A 183 12.03 8.87 -17.49
CA GLY A 183 11.37 8.35 -18.68
C GLY A 183 10.65 9.42 -19.52
N GLN A 184 10.12 10.48 -18.89
CA GLN A 184 9.55 11.63 -19.61
C GLN A 184 10.61 12.42 -20.39
N ASP A 185 11.83 12.49 -19.86
CA ASP A 185 12.96 13.18 -20.49
C ASP A 185 13.69 12.30 -21.52
N ALA A 186 13.39 11.00 -21.55
CA ALA A 186 14.04 10.07 -22.44
C ALA A 186 13.72 10.36 -23.91
N GLN A 187 14.77 10.36 -24.75
CA GLN A 187 14.65 10.66 -26.17
C GLN A 187 13.90 9.57 -26.95
N SER A 188 14.19 8.30 -26.66
CA SER A 188 13.55 7.16 -27.32
C SER A 188 12.30 6.68 -26.57
N LEU A 189 11.43 5.96 -27.27
CA LEU A 189 10.29 5.30 -26.65
C LEU A 189 10.76 4.17 -25.72
N ASP A 190 11.72 3.37 -26.15
CA ASP A 190 12.18 2.20 -25.39
C ASP A 190 12.81 2.59 -24.04
N ALA A 191 13.64 3.64 -24.02
CA ALA A 191 14.21 4.15 -22.77
C ALA A 191 13.12 4.69 -21.83
N ALA A 192 12.12 5.39 -22.36
CA ALA A 192 10.98 5.85 -21.57
C ALA A 192 10.19 4.67 -20.97
N LEU A 193 9.90 3.66 -21.79
CA LEU A 193 9.14 2.48 -21.36
C LEU A 193 9.89 1.64 -20.33
N ALA A 194 11.23 1.55 -20.38
CA ALA A 194 12.01 0.84 -19.37
C ALA A 194 11.73 1.39 -17.97
N ASP A 195 11.76 2.72 -17.82
CA ASP A 195 11.48 3.39 -16.55
C ASP A 195 10.01 3.29 -16.14
N PHE A 196 9.06 3.56 -17.04
CA PHE A 196 7.64 3.49 -16.68
C PHE A 196 7.22 2.07 -16.28
N ARG A 197 7.74 1.05 -16.96
CA ARG A 197 7.48 -0.35 -16.61
C ARG A 197 8.09 -0.72 -15.26
N ARG A 198 9.26 -0.19 -14.92
CA ARG A 198 9.84 -0.39 -13.58
C ARG A 198 8.93 0.15 -12.48
N VAL A 199 8.30 1.31 -12.71
CA VAL A 199 7.32 1.86 -11.76
C VAL A 199 6.12 0.93 -11.60
N VAL A 200 5.60 0.36 -12.69
CA VAL A 200 4.53 -0.65 -12.63
C VAL A 200 4.99 -1.90 -11.88
N ARG A 201 6.21 -2.41 -12.13
CA ARG A 201 6.77 -3.56 -11.40
C ARG A 201 6.90 -3.27 -9.90
N LEU A 202 7.46 -2.13 -9.50
CA LEU A 202 7.52 -1.74 -8.09
C LEU A 202 6.12 -1.75 -7.47
N GLY A 203 5.13 -1.20 -8.17
CA GLY A 203 3.76 -1.21 -7.69
C GLY A 203 3.15 -2.61 -7.60
N ARG A 204 3.53 -3.57 -8.47
CA ARG A 204 3.16 -4.98 -8.34
C ARG A 204 3.80 -5.61 -7.11
N LEU A 205 5.11 -5.43 -6.94
CA LEU A 205 5.89 -5.95 -5.82
C LEU A 205 5.32 -5.48 -4.47
N LEU A 206 5.00 -4.19 -4.35
CA LEU A 206 4.37 -3.61 -3.15
C LEU A 206 2.98 -4.18 -2.84
N ARG A 207 2.37 -4.98 -3.73
CA ARG A 207 1.02 -5.55 -3.58
C ARG A 207 1.00 -7.08 -3.51
N GLN A 208 2.13 -7.76 -3.57
CA GLN A 208 2.17 -9.23 -3.61
C GLN A 208 1.76 -9.90 -2.29
N GLU A 209 2.14 -9.32 -1.14
CA GLU A 209 2.16 -10.05 0.13
C GLU A 209 0.92 -9.96 1.04
N ASP A 210 -0.23 -9.51 0.53
CA ASP A 210 -1.31 -9.01 1.42
C ASP A 210 -0.75 -8.04 2.49
N VAL A 211 0.18 -7.19 2.04
CA VAL A 211 0.88 -6.17 2.80
C VAL A 211 -0.07 -5.31 3.65
N VAL A 212 0.49 -4.62 4.65
CA VAL A 212 -0.26 -3.57 5.34
C VAL A 212 -0.88 -2.59 4.33
N LEU A 213 -2.06 -2.12 4.66
CA LEU A 213 -2.93 -1.37 3.76
C LEU A 213 -2.26 -0.18 3.06
N ILE A 214 -1.34 0.50 3.75
CA ILE A 214 -0.59 1.63 3.20
C ILE A 214 0.39 1.23 2.08
N ASN A 215 1.02 0.06 2.16
CA ASN A 215 1.88 -0.46 1.09
C ASN A 215 1.06 -0.72 -0.18
N ASP A 216 -0.14 -1.30 -0.04
CA ASP A 216 -1.02 -1.56 -1.19
C ASP A 216 -1.43 -0.27 -1.89
N LEU A 217 -1.78 0.78 -1.14
CA LEU A 217 -2.16 2.07 -1.72
C LEU A 217 -1.00 2.73 -2.46
N VAL A 218 0.22 2.63 -1.93
CA VAL A 218 1.41 3.13 -2.63
C VAL A 218 1.70 2.29 -3.87
N GLY A 219 1.55 0.96 -3.80
CA GLY A 219 1.67 0.10 -4.96
C GLY A 219 0.63 0.38 -6.05
N LEU A 220 -0.62 0.63 -5.65
CA LEU A 220 -1.71 1.07 -6.52
C LEU A 220 -1.38 2.40 -7.21
N ALA A 221 -0.84 3.36 -6.45
CA ALA A 221 -0.40 4.64 -6.99
C ALA A 221 0.74 4.46 -8.01
N CYS A 222 1.74 3.62 -7.71
CA CYS A 222 2.83 3.30 -8.63
C CYS A 222 2.32 2.69 -9.94
N ILE A 223 1.45 1.67 -9.88
CA ILE A 223 0.88 1.06 -11.10
C ILE A 223 0.11 2.11 -11.91
N ARG A 224 -0.70 2.95 -11.25
CA ARG A 224 -1.48 3.99 -11.92
C ARG A 224 -0.58 5.00 -12.65
N ILE A 225 0.40 5.59 -11.96
CA ILE A 225 1.26 6.62 -12.57
C ILE A 225 2.14 6.03 -13.68
N GLY A 226 2.59 4.78 -13.52
CA GLY A 226 3.34 4.06 -14.57
C GLY A 226 2.48 3.80 -15.80
N ALA A 227 1.26 3.31 -15.62
CA ALA A 227 0.31 3.09 -16.71
C ALA A 227 -0.10 4.40 -17.41
N GLU A 228 -0.37 5.47 -16.66
CA GLU A 228 -0.65 6.81 -17.23
C GLU A 228 0.53 7.32 -18.08
N ALA A 229 1.77 7.17 -17.60
CA ALA A 229 2.96 7.58 -18.35
C ALA A 229 3.18 6.74 -19.63
N ILE A 230 2.93 5.42 -19.56
CA ILE A 230 2.94 4.54 -20.74
C ILE A 230 1.86 4.99 -21.73
N TYR A 231 0.63 5.27 -21.28
CA TYR A 231 -0.46 5.73 -22.12
C TYR A 231 -0.08 7.01 -22.88
N ASP A 232 0.38 8.03 -22.16
CA ASP A 232 0.70 9.34 -22.75
C ASP A 232 1.81 9.21 -23.80
N ARG A 233 2.88 8.46 -23.48
CA ARG A 233 4.01 8.25 -24.38
C ARG A 233 3.65 7.37 -25.58
N ALA A 234 2.89 6.30 -25.37
CA ALA A 234 2.42 5.41 -26.43
C ALA A 234 1.49 6.14 -27.41
N ARG A 235 0.58 6.98 -26.89
CA ARG A 235 -0.32 7.80 -27.69
C ARG A 235 0.45 8.79 -28.56
N ALA A 236 1.44 9.48 -27.98
CA ALA A 236 2.29 10.42 -28.73
C ALA A 236 3.10 9.72 -29.84
N ALA A 237 3.47 8.45 -29.64
CA ALA A 237 4.21 7.65 -30.61
C ALA A 237 3.32 6.84 -31.58
N GLY A 238 1.99 6.99 -31.54
CA GLY A 238 1.06 6.26 -32.41
C GLY A 238 0.97 4.75 -32.12
N LYS A 239 1.34 4.31 -30.91
CA LYS A 239 1.28 2.90 -30.48
C LYS A 239 -0.07 2.59 -29.82
N THR A 240 -1.10 2.44 -30.65
CA THR A 240 -2.50 2.31 -30.21
C THR A 240 -2.73 1.14 -29.26
N ASP A 241 -2.18 -0.04 -29.54
CA ASP A 241 -2.38 -1.23 -28.68
C ASP A 241 -1.78 -1.03 -27.29
N LEU A 242 -0.57 -0.46 -27.22
CA LEU A 242 0.08 -0.15 -25.95
C LEU A 242 -0.69 0.93 -25.18
N ALA A 243 -1.21 1.95 -25.87
CA ALA A 243 -2.06 2.96 -25.26
C ALA A 243 -3.37 2.35 -24.73
N LEU A 244 -4.00 1.44 -25.47
CA LEU A 244 -5.20 0.73 -25.04
C LEU A 244 -4.92 -0.06 -23.76
N ALA A 245 -3.92 -0.96 -23.77
CA ALA A 245 -3.54 -1.74 -22.59
C ALA A 245 -3.26 -0.86 -21.37
N ALA A 246 -2.52 0.23 -21.56
CA ALA A 246 -2.19 1.17 -20.50
C ALA A 246 -3.42 1.89 -19.93
N SER A 247 -4.37 2.27 -20.79
CA SER A 247 -5.61 2.92 -20.35
C SER A 247 -6.49 2.00 -19.51
N VAL A 248 -6.59 0.72 -19.87
CA VAL A 248 -7.38 -0.27 -19.13
C VAL A 248 -6.78 -0.47 -17.73
N VAL A 249 -5.46 -0.70 -17.65
CA VAL A 249 -4.77 -0.82 -16.36
C VAL A 249 -4.95 0.46 -15.53
N ALA A 250 -4.71 1.65 -16.08
CA ALA A 250 -4.88 2.90 -15.33
C ALA A 250 -6.31 3.08 -14.79
N SER A 251 -7.33 2.64 -15.54
CA SER A 251 -8.75 2.78 -15.17
C SER A 251 -9.17 1.98 -13.94
N GLU A 252 -8.49 0.88 -13.62
CA GLU A 252 -8.81 0.07 -12.44
C GLU A 252 -8.38 0.73 -11.12
N ALA A 253 -7.52 1.75 -11.16
CA ALA A 253 -6.99 2.34 -9.95
C ALA A 253 -8.03 3.09 -9.10
N ALA A 254 -8.93 3.83 -9.76
CA ALA A 254 -9.98 4.59 -9.09
C ALA A 254 -10.99 3.70 -8.34
N PRO A 255 -11.60 2.67 -8.95
CA PRO A 255 -12.54 1.81 -8.25
C PRO A 255 -11.88 1.02 -7.11
N GLN A 256 -10.66 0.49 -7.31
CA GLN A 256 -9.93 -0.17 -6.22
C GLN A 256 -9.71 0.76 -5.03
N ARG A 257 -9.36 2.03 -5.28
CA ARG A 257 -9.21 3.03 -4.21
C ARG A 257 -10.52 3.32 -3.48
N LEU A 258 -11.64 3.45 -4.21
CA LEU A 258 -12.95 3.66 -3.59
C LEU A 258 -13.37 2.48 -2.71
N LEU A 259 -13.20 1.26 -3.22
CA LEU A 259 -13.54 0.05 -2.47
C LEU A 259 -12.64 -0.13 -1.24
N THR A 260 -11.34 0.18 -1.36
CA THR A 260 -10.44 0.21 -0.21
C THR A 260 -10.95 1.19 0.85
N ALA A 261 -11.27 2.43 0.46
CA ALA A 261 -11.81 3.43 1.39
C ALA A 261 -13.11 2.96 2.05
N SER A 262 -14.05 2.42 1.26
CA SER A 262 -15.32 1.88 1.76
C SER A 262 -15.11 0.76 2.78
N ARG A 263 -14.19 -0.17 2.52
CA ARG A 263 -13.90 -1.30 3.42
C ARG A 263 -13.25 -0.85 4.73
N ILE A 264 -12.39 0.16 4.68
CA ILE A 264 -11.76 0.74 5.88
C ILE A 264 -12.81 1.46 6.72
N THR A 265 -13.61 2.34 6.11
CA THR A 265 -14.65 3.09 6.81
C THR A 265 -15.68 2.17 7.46
N ALA A 266 -15.97 1.01 6.86
CA ALA A 266 -16.90 0.02 7.43
C ALA A 266 -16.42 -0.61 8.74
N ILE A 267 -15.13 -0.52 9.07
CA ILE A 267 -14.55 -1.03 10.31
C ILE A 267 -13.89 0.07 11.16
N GLU A 268 -14.01 1.34 10.77
CA GLU A 268 -13.39 2.45 11.48
C GLU A 268 -14.12 2.73 12.80
N VAL A 269 -13.40 2.75 13.93
CA VAL A 269 -13.99 3.00 15.26
C VAL A 269 -13.75 4.42 15.78
N GLY A 270 -12.81 5.16 15.19
CA GLY A 270 -12.45 6.52 15.58
C GLY A 270 -13.65 7.49 15.71
N PRO A 271 -14.58 7.53 14.73
CA PRO A 271 -15.78 8.37 14.81
C PRO A 271 -16.70 8.12 16.01
N TYR A 272 -16.59 6.95 16.63
CA TYR A 272 -17.42 6.53 17.75
C TYR A 272 -16.71 6.66 19.11
N LEU A 273 -15.46 7.13 19.14
CA LEU A 273 -14.72 7.29 20.39
C LEU A 273 -15.23 8.52 21.16
N LYS A 274 -15.54 8.30 22.45
CA LYS A 274 -15.96 9.33 23.41
C LYS A 274 -15.17 9.20 24.71
N ARG A 275 -15.32 10.19 25.59
CA ARG A 275 -14.90 10.10 26.99
C ARG A 275 -16.04 9.52 27.82
N SER A 276 -15.75 8.49 28.60
CA SER A 276 -16.68 7.94 29.58
C SER A 276 -16.87 8.89 30.77
N ALA A 277 -17.91 8.65 31.58
CA ALA A 277 -18.13 9.38 32.84
C ALA A 277 -16.96 9.26 33.83
N ALA A 278 -16.16 8.19 33.73
CA ALA A 278 -14.95 7.97 34.52
C ALA A 278 -13.69 8.62 33.91
N GLY A 279 -13.81 9.38 32.82
CA GLY A 279 -12.70 10.08 32.15
C GLY A 279 -11.87 9.24 31.16
N GLY A 280 -12.02 7.91 31.18
CA GLY A 280 -11.35 7.01 30.23
C GLY A 280 -12.01 6.96 28.84
N PRO A 281 -11.30 6.50 27.80
CA PRO A 281 -11.87 6.31 26.47
C PRO A 281 -12.97 5.25 26.47
N ALA A 282 -14.06 5.50 25.73
CA ALA A 282 -15.16 4.56 25.54
C ALA A 282 -15.76 4.70 24.14
N PHE A 283 -16.16 3.60 23.52
CA PHE A 283 -16.84 3.64 22.22
C PHE A 283 -18.37 3.67 22.39
N ASP A 284 -19.03 4.54 21.64
CA ASP A 284 -20.49 4.57 21.47
C ASP A 284 -20.84 4.04 20.07
N LEU A 285 -20.83 2.72 19.95
CA LEU A 285 -20.96 2.01 18.67
C LEU A 285 -22.44 1.84 18.28
N PRO A 286 -22.76 1.91 16.97
CA PRO A 286 -24.08 1.50 16.48
C PRO A 286 -24.37 0.03 16.78
N GLU A 287 -25.64 -0.31 16.92
CA GLU A 287 -26.08 -1.70 17.09
C GLU A 287 -25.58 -2.57 15.92
N GLY A 288 -25.02 -3.73 16.24
CA GLY A 288 -24.50 -4.68 15.24
C GLY A 288 -23.14 -4.32 14.62
N TYR A 289 -22.54 -3.18 14.96
CA TYR A 289 -21.27 -2.74 14.37
C TYR A 289 -20.12 -3.73 14.61
N VAL A 290 -20.08 -4.36 15.78
CA VAL A 290 -19.10 -5.39 16.12
C VAL A 290 -19.20 -6.60 15.20
N GLU A 291 -20.39 -6.95 14.72
CA GLU A 291 -20.59 -8.08 13.82
C GLU A 291 -20.01 -7.81 12.43
N THR A 292 -20.08 -6.55 11.96
CA THR A 292 -19.43 -6.13 10.71
C THR A 292 -17.92 -6.30 10.79
N ILE A 293 -17.31 -5.88 11.90
CA ILE A 293 -15.86 -5.98 12.12
C ILE A 293 -15.46 -7.46 12.26
N ARG A 294 -16.24 -8.24 13.03
CA ARG A 294 -16.06 -9.68 13.17
C ARG A 294 -16.10 -10.40 11.83
N THR A 295 -17.14 -10.16 11.03
CA THR A 295 -17.28 -10.73 9.69
C THR A 295 -16.06 -10.39 8.84
N THR A 296 -15.62 -9.12 8.85
CA THR A 296 -14.42 -8.70 8.12
C THR A 296 -13.17 -9.43 8.59
N ALA A 297 -12.94 -9.57 9.90
CA ALA A 297 -11.79 -10.27 10.46
C ALA A 297 -11.74 -11.76 10.05
N LEU A 298 -12.89 -12.41 9.99
CA LEU A 298 -12.99 -13.85 9.73
C LEU A 298 -13.03 -14.19 8.24
N THR A 299 -13.72 -13.39 7.42
CA THR A 299 -14.11 -13.80 6.06
C THR A 299 -13.61 -12.87 4.95
N ALA A 300 -12.99 -11.73 5.24
CA ALA A 300 -12.51 -10.85 4.18
C ALA A 300 -11.46 -11.55 3.29
N PRO A 301 -11.54 -11.39 1.96
CA PRO A 301 -10.68 -12.13 1.03
C PRO A 301 -9.20 -11.75 1.16
N ASP A 302 -8.89 -10.49 1.44
CA ASP A 302 -7.52 -10.00 1.57
C ASP A 302 -7.08 -9.96 3.05
N ARG A 303 -5.91 -10.53 3.39
CA ARG A 303 -5.41 -10.55 4.80
C ARG A 303 -5.31 -9.15 5.40
N ARG A 304 -4.97 -8.13 4.60
CA ARG A 304 -4.86 -6.74 5.06
C ARG A 304 -6.13 -6.20 5.74
N PHE A 305 -7.31 -6.54 5.22
CA PHE A 305 -8.57 -6.13 5.86
C PHE A 305 -8.90 -7.01 7.06
N ARG A 306 -8.56 -8.31 7.00
CA ARG A 306 -8.67 -9.19 8.18
C ARG A 306 -7.78 -8.67 9.33
N GLY A 307 -6.56 -8.23 9.01
CA GLY A 307 -5.59 -7.68 9.94
C GLY A 307 -6.05 -6.38 10.59
N GLU A 308 -6.50 -5.43 9.77
CA GLU A 308 -7.07 -4.17 10.25
C GLU A 308 -8.29 -4.40 11.16
N ALA A 309 -9.18 -5.31 10.77
CA ALA A 309 -10.34 -5.67 11.58
C ALA A 309 -9.91 -6.35 12.90
N THR A 310 -8.88 -7.19 12.88
CA THR A 310 -8.33 -7.83 14.09
C THR A 310 -7.76 -6.80 15.06
N LEU A 311 -7.00 -5.81 14.57
CA LEU A 311 -6.48 -4.70 15.38
C LEU A 311 -7.60 -3.77 15.87
N THR A 312 -8.67 -3.61 15.10
CA THR A 312 -9.86 -2.86 15.51
C THR A 312 -10.57 -3.57 16.67
N LEU A 313 -10.75 -4.89 16.58
CA LEU A 313 -11.32 -5.69 17.68
C LEU A 313 -10.44 -5.61 18.93
N TRP A 314 -9.12 -5.54 18.77
CA TRP A 314 -8.18 -5.40 19.87
C TRP A 314 -8.39 -4.11 20.67
N VAL A 315 -8.55 -2.95 20.01
CA VAL A 315 -8.88 -1.70 20.74
C VAL A 315 -10.31 -1.72 21.30
N MET A 316 -11.26 -2.37 20.62
CA MET A 316 -12.63 -2.52 21.13
C MET A 316 -12.69 -3.38 22.38
N ALA A 317 -11.88 -4.44 22.49
CA ALA A 317 -11.79 -5.29 23.68
C ALA A 317 -11.43 -4.49 24.95
N ARG A 318 -10.80 -3.31 24.81
CA ARG A 318 -10.49 -2.39 25.90
C ARG A 318 -11.64 -1.44 26.25
N ALA A 319 -12.27 -0.81 25.26
CA ALA A 319 -13.08 0.39 25.45
C ALA A 319 -14.56 0.29 25.00
N ALA A 320 -15.01 -0.86 24.46
CA ALA A 320 -16.41 -1.07 24.11
C ALA A 320 -17.29 -1.43 25.34
N GLY A 321 -18.60 -1.55 25.14
CA GLY A 321 -19.52 -2.11 26.13
C GLY A 321 -19.17 -3.55 26.51
N GLU A 322 -19.67 -4.05 27.64
CA GLU A 322 -19.32 -5.40 28.15
C GLU A 322 -19.56 -6.53 27.13
N ALA A 323 -20.74 -6.55 26.51
CA ALA A 323 -21.08 -7.55 25.50
C ALA A 323 -20.14 -7.48 24.28
N ASP A 324 -19.84 -6.28 23.82
CA ASP A 324 -18.98 -6.04 22.66
C ASP A 324 -17.52 -6.37 22.94
N ARG A 325 -17.02 -6.08 24.16
CA ARG A 325 -15.68 -6.48 24.60
C ARG A 325 -15.52 -7.99 24.62
N ALA A 326 -16.52 -8.70 25.15
CA ALA A 326 -16.52 -10.17 25.18
C ALA A 326 -16.47 -10.74 23.76
N ARG A 327 -17.32 -10.22 22.85
CA ARG A 327 -17.38 -10.66 21.45
C ARG A 327 -16.10 -10.33 20.67
N ALA A 328 -15.52 -9.15 20.89
CA ALA A 328 -14.25 -8.77 20.29
C ALA A 328 -13.13 -9.72 20.72
N THR A 329 -13.03 -10.01 22.01
CA THR A 329 -12.02 -10.94 22.56
C THR A 329 -12.22 -12.36 22.03
N GLU A 330 -13.45 -12.85 21.97
CA GLU A 330 -13.78 -14.16 21.39
C GLU A 330 -13.36 -14.24 19.92
N THR A 331 -13.69 -13.23 19.13
CA THR A 331 -13.30 -13.18 17.71
C THR A 331 -11.79 -13.21 17.53
N ILE A 332 -11.02 -12.47 18.35
CA ILE A 332 -9.55 -12.52 18.30
C ILE A 332 -9.04 -13.94 18.59
N ARG A 333 -9.65 -14.66 19.55
CA ARG A 333 -9.29 -16.07 19.82
C ARG A 333 -9.63 -16.98 18.64
N GLU A 334 -10.76 -16.77 17.96
CA GLU A 334 -11.10 -17.50 16.73
C GLU A 334 -10.05 -17.27 15.64
N VAL A 335 -9.61 -16.03 15.41
CA VAL A 335 -8.55 -15.70 14.44
C VAL A 335 -7.22 -16.34 14.86
N ALA A 336 -6.88 -16.33 16.15
CA ALA A 336 -5.67 -16.95 16.69
C ALA A 336 -5.63 -18.48 16.51
N ALA A 337 -6.79 -19.14 16.53
CA ALA A 337 -6.93 -20.58 16.28
C ALA A 337 -7.05 -20.93 14.77
N GLY A 338 -7.11 -19.91 13.90
CA GLY A 338 -7.26 -20.07 12.47
C GLY A 338 -6.05 -20.70 11.78
N LYS A 339 -6.25 -21.16 10.54
CA LYS A 339 -5.22 -21.82 9.73
C LYS A 339 -4.21 -20.87 9.08
N ASP A 340 -4.51 -19.57 9.02
CA ASP A 340 -3.64 -18.57 8.40
C ASP A 340 -2.56 -18.12 9.39
N PRO A 341 -1.28 -18.51 9.21
CA PRO A 341 -0.25 -18.31 10.24
C PRO A 341 0.04 -16.84 10.55
N SER A 342 -0.04 -15.97 9.54
CA SER A 342 0.19 -14.53 9.71
C SER A 342 -0.92 -13.90 10.54
N MET A 343 -2.17 -14.24 10.20
CA MET A 343 -3.33 -13.78 10.96
C MET A 343 -3.37 -14.35 12.39
N ALA A 344 -3.03 -15.63 12.55
CA ALA A 344 -2.95 -16.26 13.86
C ALA A 344 -1.84 -15.65 14.73
N THR A 345 -0.71 -15.25 14.13
CA THR A 345 0.38 -14.54 14.82
C THR A 345 -0.07 -13.16 15.28
N LEU A 346 -0.72 -12.39 14.41
CA LEU A 346 -1.28 -11.09 14.75
C LEU A 346 -2.31 -11.18 15.89
N ALA A 347 -3.22 -12.15 15.81
CA ALA A 347 -4.26 -12.32 16.82
C ALA A 347 -3.71 -12.78 18.17
N ARG A 348 -2.71 -13.67 18.19
CA ARG A 348 -2.01 -14.04 19.44
C ARG A 348 -1.31 -12.83 20.06
N TRP A 349 -0.64 -12.02 19.25
CA TRP A 349 -0.06 -10.77 19.73
C TRP A 349 -1.12 -9.87 20.40
N CYS A 350 -2.31 -9.75 19.81
CA CYS A 350 -3.41 -8.95 20.38
C CYS A 350 -3.89 -9.47 21.74
N LEU A 351 -3.86 -10.80 21.94
CA LEU A 351 -4.22 -11.42 23.22
C LEU A 351 -3.13 -11.22 24.28
N ASP A 352 -1.85 -11.31 23.87
CA ASP A 352 -0.69 -11.20 24.76
C ASP A 352 -0.41 -9.74 25.16
N HIS A 353 -0.88 -8.77 24.37
CA HIS A 353 -0.63 -7.34 24.57
C HIS A 353 -1.96 -6.57 24.62
N PRO A 354 -2.76 -6.66 25.70
CA PRO A 354 -4.04 -5.96 25.77
C PRO A 354 -3.90 -4.45 25.49
N ALA A 355 -4.84 -3.88 24.73
CA ALA A 355 -4.82 -2.45 24.40
C ALA A 355 -4.88 -1.58 25.66
N ASP A 356 -4.05 -0.54 25.70
CA ASP A 356 -4.11 0.49 26.73
C ASP A 356 -4.89 1.73 26.22
N ASP A 357 -5.09 2.71 27.10
CA ASP A 357 -5.83 3.92 26.74
C ASP A 357 -5.13 4.73 25.63
N LYS A 358 -3.80 4.67 25.55
CA LYS A 358 -3.03 5.33 24.49
C LYS A 358 -3.32 4.71 23.13
N ALA A 359 -3.36 3.38 23.05
CA ALA A 359 -3.72 2.65 21.84
C ALA A 359 -5.17 2.94 21.40
N VAL A 360 -6.10 3.10 22.35
CA VAL A 360 -7.49 3.47 22.03
C VAL A 360 -7.60 4.93 21.59
N GLU A 361 -6.86 5.85 22.19
CA GLU A 361 -6.85 7.26 21.77
C GLU A 361 -6.15 7.45 20.42
N ALA A 362 -5.14 6.63 20.12
CA ALA A 362 -4.43 6.61 18.86
C ALA A 362 -5.34 6.37 17.65
N VAL A 363 -6.38 5.52 17.79
CA VAL A 363 -7.31 5.25 16.69
C VAL A 363 -8.27 6.42 16.39
N ALA A 364 -8.33 7.43 17.25
CA ALA A 364 -9.10 8.66 17.03
C ALA A 364 -8.22 9.89 16.76
N ALA A 365 -6.89 9.74 16.72
CA ALA A 365 -6.01 10.88 16.51
C ALA A 365 -6.33 11.51 15.14
N PRO A 366 -6.64 12.83 15.10
CA PRO A 366 -6.91 13.50 13.84
C PRO A 366 -5.67 13.41 12.98
N VAL A 367 -5.91 13.23 11.70
CA VAL A 367 -4.81 13.08 10.79
C VAL A 367 -3.96 14.36 10.74
N PRO A 368 -2.63 14.27 10.92
CA PRO A 368 -1.76 15.41 10.67
C PRO A 368 -1.97 15.90 9.23
N LYS A 369 -2.33 17.18 9.09
CA LYS A 369 -2.61 17.82 7.79
C LYS A 369 -1.38 17.91 6.90
#